data_AF-A0A3C0PAJ1-F1
#
_entry.id   AF-A0A3C0PAJ1-F1
#
_cell.length_a   1.000
_cell.length_b   1.000
_cell.length_c   1.000
_cell.angle_alpha   90.00
_cell.angle_beta   90.00
_cell.angle_gamma   90.00
#
_symmetry.space_group_name_H-M   'P 1'
#
loop_
_entity.id
_entity.type
_entity.pdbx_description
1 polymer ?
#
loop_
_entity_poly.entity_id
_entity_poly.type
_entity_poly.pdbx_seq_one_letter_code
_entity_poly.pdbx_strand_id
1 'polypeptide(L)'
;MRRTKYPKISTIELDISNFAEGIDASTDENITDFNKAVNSYNFEFKNGALVEGIGFENLTIPSYHDEGSVEVTAQFQLDQDKSHNFVKIAHFKSLDLLTQKREDRIFAVASDNIPCFTRLITTTPNFIHLRNIFPTECPKIANYHDGERDCLLFYSDNEHIYSWNAQTEPIQHSSTPLIHDFCEFNDEVVAVPSGERLSLRIEKINLLQWSATPSNNSKIIVLDSERGYINKLLAFNGYLFAVRDFGITRLDGNFSVSHLLCSGSRIYANTACVCGNRGLVLCKDGIYEFNNISAQKLNVKINRFLKGVSNQNAVAAYRNGIYYLACRLNFDDNQQVGCESGNYVNNALICFDTQTNQYSICRGLDIIHLCTIQYNSADKLLACFNGEHSSKIGQLTTDGKIFNTSQTKFWSSPFTDLGYSNKIKYVKEISLLSLYDIKLKIFSEIESREFDIKGSNVISRVPVRIKGKRIGISITSTTEKAYVSNFKLIANLIDNEYV
;
A
#
# COMPACT_ATOMS: atom_id res chain seq x y z
N MET A 1 48.32 -0.70 -50.94
CA MET A 1 47.36 -1.69 -50.40
C MET A 1 46.62 -1.07 -49.22
N ARG A 2 45.33 -0.73 -49.37
CA ARG A 2 44.48 -0.42 -48.20
C ARG A 2 44.26 -1.75 -47.47
N ARG A 3 44.78 -1.89 -46.25
CA ARG A 3 44.43 -3.02 -45.37
C ARG A 3 42.92 -2.97 -45.14
N THR A 4 42.20 -3.93 -45.71
CA THR A 4 40.79 -4.18 -45.38
C THR A 4 40.76 -4.53 -43.89
N LYS A 5 40.41 -3.56 -43.05
CA LYS A 5 40.20 -3.83 -41.64
C LYS A 5 38.86 -4.56 -41.53
N TYR A 6 38.85 -5.73 -40.90
CA TYR A 6 37.63 -6.44 -40.55
C TYR A 6 37.15 -5.94 -39.19
N PRO A 7 35.84 -5.70 -38.99
CA PRO A 7 35.32 -5.33 -37.69
C PRO A 7 35.67 -6.42 -36.67
N LYS A 8 36.28 -6.03 -35.54
CA LYS A 8 36.44 -6.93 -34.39
C LYS A 8 35.06 -7.12 -33.77
N ILE A 9 34.55 -8.34 -33.85
CA ILE A 9 33.28 -8.73 -33.23
C ILE A 9 33.60 -9.49 -31.95
N SER A 10 33.11 -8.99 -30.81
CA SER A 10 33.13 -9.71 -29.54
C SER A 10 31.70 -10.02 -29.11
N THR A 11 31.44 -11.21 -28.59
CA THR A 11 30.12 -11.60 -28.08
C THR A 11 30.06 -11.36 -26.58
N ILE A 12 28.96 -10.78 -26.11
CA ILE A 12 28.61 -10.68 -24.69
C ILE A 12 27.34 -11.50 -24.42
N GLU A 13 27.28 -12.04 -23.21
CA GLU A 13 26.11 -12.69 -22.64
C GLU A 13 25.71 -11.87 -21.41
N LEU A 14 24.43 -11.50 -21.36
CA LEU A 14 23.83 -10.76 -20.25
C LEU A 14 22.73 -11.60 -19.65
N ASP A 15 22.91 -11.97 -18.39
CA ASP A 15 21.94 -12.73 -17.63
C ASP A 15 21.18 -11.80 -16.69
N ILE A 16 19.86 -11.73 -16.85
CA ILE A 16 18.98 -11.21 -15.79
C ILE A 16 18.78 -12.38 -14.85
N SER A 17 19.78 -12.58 -13.99
CA SER A 17 20.04 -13.83 -13.29
C SER A 17 18.88 -14.31 -12.41
N ASN A 18 18.04 -13.39 -11.89
CA ASN A 18 16.96 -13.75 -10.98
C ASN A 18 15.85 -12.68 -10.81
N PHE A 19 15.85 -11.57 -11.57
CA PHE A 19 14.94 -10.43 -11.34
C PHE A 19 14.88 -9.89 -9.88
N ALA A 20 15.81 -10.29 -9.00
CA ALA A 20 15.70 -10.05 -7.55
C ALA A 20 16.10 -8.62 -7.14
N GLU A 21 16.75 -7.89 -8.04
CA GLU A 21 17.17 -6.50 -7.81
C GLU A 21 15.99 -5.51 -7.83
N GLY A 22 14.79 -5.96 -8.22
CA GLY A 22 13.55 -5.20 -8.14
C GLY A 22 13.52 -3.99 -9.06
N ILE A 23 12.88 -2.91 -8.58
CA ILE A 23 12.64 -1.68 -9.36
C ILE A 23 13.63 -0.58 -8.91
N ASP A 24 14.30 0.05 -9.87
CA ASP A 24 15.03 1.31 -9.71
C ASP A 24 14.52 2.35 -10.71
N ALA A 25 13.58 3.18 -10.25
CA ALA A 25 13.04 4.29 -11.02
C ALA A 25 13.72 5.63 -10.69
N SER A 26 14.77 5.65 -9.85
CA SER A 26 15.41 6.90 -9.39
C SER A 26 16.80 7.12 -9.99
N THR A 27 17.49 6.05 -10.36
CA THR A 27 18.81 6.10 -10.98
C THR A 27 18.68 6.35 -12.50
N ASP A 28 19.60 7.11 -13.07
CA ASP A 28 19.65 7.35 -14.52
C ASP A 28 19.88 6.03 -15.28
N GLU A 29 19.06 5.76 -16.29
CA GLU A 29 19.07 4.46 -16.99
C GLU A 29 20.40 4.13 -17.66
N ASN A 30 21.26 5.12 -17.95
CA ASN A 30 22.59 4.86 -18.53
C ASN A 30 23.58 4.24 -17.53
N ILE A 31 23.32 4.38 -16.23
CA ILE A 31 24.15 3.82 -15.15
C ILE A 31 23.42 2.74 -14.34
N THR A 32 22.13 2.53 -14.59
CA THR A 32 21.35 1.46 -13.96
C THR A 32 21.75 0.10 -14.53
N ASP A 33 22.01 -0.86 -13.64
CA ASP A 33 22.31 -2.25 -14.02
C ASP A 33 21.16 -2.85 -14.83
N PHE A 34 21.49 -3.59 -15.88
CA PHE A 34 20.52 -4.23 -16.77
C PHE A 34 19.59 -5.23 -16.05
N ASN A 35 19.98 -5.67 -14.85
CA ASN A 35 19.23 -6.61 -14.01
C ASN A 35 18.11 -5.96 -13.17
N LYS A 36 18.01 -4.63 -13.19
CA LYS A 36 16.97 -3.86 -12.48
C LYS A 36 15.84 -3.48 -13.43
N ALA A 37 14.62 -3.40 -12.91
CA ALA A 37 13.51 -2.85 -13.66
C ALA A 37 13.50 -1.32 -13.54
N VAL A 38 13.35 -0.58 -14.63
CA VAL A 38 13.03 0.87 -14.55
C VAL A 38 11.55 1.11 -14.39
N ASN A 39 10.73 0.18 -14.85
CA ASN A 39 9.28 0.18 -14.67
C ASN A 39 8.82 -1.26 -14.52
N SER A 40 8.04 -1.55 -13.49
CA SER A 40 7.35 -2.82 -13.36
C SER A 40 6.10 -2.65 -12.52
N TYR A 41 5.01 -3.28 -12.98
CA TYR A 41 3.75 -3.33 -12.25
C TYR A 41 3.02 -4.65 -12.51
N ASN A 42 2.22 -5.07 -11.53
CA ASN A 42 1.43 -6.30 -11.50
C ASN A 42 2.24 -7.61 -11.63
N PHE A 43 3.57 -7.52 -11.67
CA PHE A 43 4.49 -8.63 -11.40
C PHE A 43 5.00 -8.56 -9.96
N GLU A 44 5.33 -9.72 -9.41
CA GLU A 44 6.12 -9.86 -8.19
C GLU A 44 7.46 -10.53 -8.50
N PHE A 45 8.49 -10.15 -7.74
CA PHE A 45 9.85 -10.69 -7.85
C PHE A 45 10.03 -11.80 -6.83
N LYS A 46 9.87 -13.06 -7.22
CA LYS A 46 9.86 -14.19 -6.29
C LYS A 46 10.74 -15.33 -6.76
N ASN A 47 11.64 -15.80 -5.89
CA ASN A 47 12.48 -16.98 -6.11
C ASN A 47 13.21 -16.99 -7.46
N GLY A 48 13.63 -15.83 -7.94
CA GLY A 48 14.35 -15.74 -9.21
C GLY A 48 13.49 -15.55 -10.46
N ALA A 49 12.18 -15.33 -10.30
CA ALA A 49 11.24 -15.23 -11.41
C ALA A 49 10.32 -14.01 -11.27
N LEU A 50 9.84 -13.52 -12.41
CA LEU A 50 8.65 -12.69 -12.48
C LEU A 50 7.43 -13.60 -12.39
N VAL A 51 6.60 -13.41 -11.37
CA VAL A 51 5.36 -14.15 -11.16
C VAL A 51 4.16 -13.22 -11.11
N GLU A 52 2.93 -13.76 -11.22
CA GLU A 52 1.74 -12.96 -10.96
C GLU A 52 1.85 -12.19 -9.64
N GLY A 53 1.48 -10.91 -9.67
CA GLY A 53 1.47 -10.09 -8.47
C GLY A 53 0.25 -10.34 -7.58
N ILE A 54 0.02 -9.40 -6.68
CA ILE A 54 -1.13 -9.42 -5.79
C ILE A 54 -2.44 -9.09 -6.51
N GLY A 55 -3.55 -9.51 -5.90
CA GLY A 55 -4.91 -9.28 -6.38
C GLY A 55 -5.86 -8.95 -5.23
N PHE A 56 -7.14 -8.80 -5.57
CA PHE A 56 -8.24 -8.67 -4.63
C PHE A 56 -9.45 -9.47 -5.09
N GLU A 57 -10.14 -10.11 -4.15
CA GLU A 57 -11.41 -10.81 -4.38
C GLU A 57 -12.46 -10.38 -3.35
N ASN A 58 -13.70 -10.87 -3.48
CA ASN A 58 -14.75 -10.55 -2.51
C ASN A 58 -14.37 -11.06 -1.10
N LEU A 59 -14.65 -10.25 -0.08
CA LEU A 59 -14.47 -10.66 1.31
C LEU A 59 -15.17 -11.99 1.61
N THR A 60 -14.41 -12.93 2.15
CA THR A 60 -14.91 -14.17 2.74
C THR A 60 -14.68 -14.17 4.25
N ILE A 61 -15.58 -14.78 5.00
CA ILE A 61 -15.60 -14.79 6.47
C ILE A 61 -15.62 -16.24 6.95
N PRO A 62 -14.77 -16.63 7.92
CA PRO A 62 -14.75 -17.98 8.46
C PRO A 62 -16.05 -18.32 9.22
N SER A 63 -16.52 -19.55 9.04
CA SER A 63 -17.73 -20.03 9.70
C SER A 63 -17.52 -20.38 11.18
N TYR A 64 -16.29 -20.73 11.55
CA TYR A 64 -15.91 -21.27 12.86
C TYR A 64 -14.56 -20.68 13.33
N HIS A 65 -14.25 -20.90 14.62
CA HIS A 65 -13.04 -20.37 15.26
C HIS A 65 -11.75 -21.13 14.90
N ASP A 66 -11.87 -22.31 14.29
CA ASP A 66 -10.72 -23.19 13.98
C ASP A 66 -9.94 -22.69 12.76
N GLU A 67 -8.62 -22.93 12.76
CA GLU A 67 -7.78 -22.67 11.59
C GLU A 67 -8.25 -23.51 10.39
N GLY A 68 -8.26 -22.91 9.19
CA GLY A 68 -8.75 -23.58 7.98
C GLY A 68 -10.27 -23.74 7.94
N SER A 69 -11.01 -22.99 8.75
CA SER A 69 -12.48 -22.93 8.70
C SER A 69 -12.97 -22.65 7.28
N VAL A 70 -14.10 -23.27 6.91
CA VAL A 70 -14.80 -22.94 5.66
C VAL A 70 -15.20 -21.48 5.69
N GLU A 71 -14.76 -20.74 4.68
CA GLU A 71 -15.10 -19.34 4.54
C GLU A 71 -16.29 -19.14 3.58
N VAL A 72 -17.16 -18.21 3.95
CA VAL A 72 -18.36 -17.86 3.18
C VAL A 72 -18.26 -16.41 2.72
N THR A 73 -18.58 -16.15 1.46
CA THR A 73 -18.57 -14.79 0.90
C THR A 73 -19.56 -13.90 1.64
N ALA A 74 -19.07 -12.78 2.15
CA ALA A 74 -19.91 -11.78 2.82
C ALA A 74 -20.98 -11.24 1.89
N GLN A 75 -22.19 -11.11 2.41
CA GLN A 75 -23.34 -10.56 1.71
C GLN A 75 -23.72 -9.21 2.32
N PHE A 76 -24.22 -8.32 1.45
CA PHE A 76 -24.63 -6.98 1.83
C PHE A 76 -26.14 -6.89 1.64
N GLN A 77 -26.91 -7.22 2.68
CA GLN A 77 -28.37 -7.05 2.70
C GLN A 77 -28.72 -5.64 3.16
N LEU A 78 -28.25 -4.66 2.39
CA LEU A 78 -28.55 -3.24 2.60
C LEU A 78 -29.65 -2.84 1.59
N ASP A 79 -30.41 -1.77 1.86
CA ASP A 79 -31.60 -1.39 1.06
C ASP A 79 -31.39 -1.52 -0.44
N GLN A 80 -32.23 -2.32 -1.12
CA GLN A 80 -32.04 -2.72 -2.53
C GLN A 80 -32.03 -1.52 -3.51
N ASP A 81 -32.57 -0.38 -3.10
CA ASP A 81 -32.70 0.83 -3.92
C ASP A 81 -31.51 1.79 -3.82
N LYS A 82 -30.49 1.49 -2.99
CA LYS A 82 -29.30 2.35 -2.83
C LYS A 82 -28.02 1.64 -3.29
N SER A 83 -27.17 2.38 -4.00
CA SER A 83 -25.79 1.96 -4.28
C SER A 83 -24.98 2.05 -2.98
N HIS A 84 -24.53 0.91 -2.48
CA HIS A 84 -23.77 0.82 -1.22
C HIS A 84 -22.28 0.91 -1.49
N ASN A 85 -21.77 2.12 -1.71
CA ASN A 85 -20.33 2.32 -1.90
C ASN A 85 -19.63 2.31 -0.54
N PHE A 86 -18.72 1.39 -0.29
CA PHE A 86 -17.99 1.32 0.98
C PHE A 86 -16.80 2.27 0.97
N VAL A 87 -16.69 3.10 2.00
CA VAL A 87 -15.64 4.13 2.13
C VAL A 87 -14.66 3.85 3.26
N LYS A 88 -15.03 3.02 4.25
CA LYS A 88 -14.19 2.71 5.40
C LYS A 88 -14.50 1.33 5.94
N ILE A 89 -13.49 0.67 6.50
CA ILE A 89 -13.58 -0.63 7.18
C ILE A 89 -12.82 -0.55 8.51
N ALA A 90 -13.33 -1.24 9.53
CA ALA A 90 -12.63 -1.41 10.79
C ALA A 90 -12.80 -2.82 11.35
N HIS A 91 -11.78 -3.29 12.07
CA HIS A 91 -11.84 -4.51 12.86
C HIS A 91 -12.18 -4.14 14.30
N PHE A 92 -13.41 -4.48 14.75
CA PHE A 92 -13.82 -4.31 16.14
C PHE A 92 -13.43 -5.54 16.94
N LYS A 93 -12.50 -5.35 17.89
CA LYS A 93 -12.04 -6.38 18.81
C LYS A 93 -12.86 -6.24 20.09
N SER A 94 -13.64 -7.27 20.43
CA SER A 94 -14.47 -7.24 21.62
C SER A 94 -14.47 -8.56 22.35
N LEU A 95 -14.27 -8.51 23.66
CA LEU A 95 -14.44 -9.63 24.57
C LEU A 95 -15.88 -9.70 25.08
N ASP A 96 -16.53 -10.84 24.90
CA ASP A 96 -17.76 -11.13 25.62
C ASP A 96 -17.41 -11.55 27.06
N LEU A 97 -17.75 -10.70 28.02
CA LEU A 97 -17.46 -10.91 29.44
C LEU A 97 -18.19 -12.12 30.05
N LEU A 98 -19.32 -12.56 29.47
CA LEU A 98 -20.06 -13.72 29.97
C LEU A 98 -19.39 -15.02 29.56
N THR A 99 -18.99 -15.12 28.29
CA THR A 99 -18.37 -16.34 27.74
C THR A 99 -16.85 -16.34 27.84
N GLN A 100 -16.23 -15.19 28.16
CA GLN A 100 -14.78 -14.96 28.15
C GLN A 100 -14.14 -15.30 26.79
N LYS A 101 -14.90 -15.11 25.71
CA LYS A 101 -14.47 -15.37 24.33
C LYS A 101 -14.51 -14.09 23.51
N ARG A 102 -13.62 -14.02 22.52
CA ARG A 102 -13.62 -12.92 21.55
C ARG A 102 -14.80 -13.06 20.60
N GLU A 103 -15.63 -12.04 20.56
CA GLU A 103 -16.73 -11.86 19.61
C GLU A 103 -16.44 -10.72 18.63
N ASP A 104 -15.34 -10.83 17.89
CA ASP A 104 -14.94 -9.77 16.98
C ASP A 104 -15.97 -9.53 15.85
N ARG A 105 -15.99 -8.29 15.36
CA ARG A 105 -16.88 -7.84 14.28
C ARG A 105 -16.09 -7.10 13.20
N ILE A 106 -16.56 -7.22 11.97
CA ILE A 106 -16.10 -6.38 10.85
C ILE A 106 -17.09 -5.25 10.69
N PHE A 107 -16.59 -4.03 10.70
CA PHE A 107 -17.34 -2.82 10.43
C PHE A 107 -17.04 -2.30 9.04
N ALA A 108 -18.07 -1.76 8.39
CA ALA A 108 -17.92 -0.96 7.21
C ALA A 108 -18.77 0.30 7.33
N VAL A 109 -18.36 1.36 6.64
CA VAL A 109 -19.15 2.59 6.48
C VAL A 109 -19.44 2.75 5.00
N ALA A 110 -20.72 2.90 4.67
CA ALA A 110 -21.15 3.20 3.33
C ALA A 110 -21.01 4.71 3.02
N SER A 111 -21.10 5.11 1.76
CA SER A 111 -20.89 6.48 1.30
C SER A 111 -21.94 7.47 1.79
N ASP A 112 -23.06 6.98 2.31
CA ASP A 112 -24.07 7.76 3.03
C ASP A 112 -23.74 7.92 4.53
N ASN A 113 -22.51 7.57 4.92
CA ASN A 113 -21.97 7.59 6.28
C ASN A 113 -22.66 6.63 7.26
N ILE A 114 -23.53 5.73 6.78
CA ILE A 114 -24.21 4.78 7.65
C ILE A 114 -23.27 3.61 7.96
N PRO A 115 -22.95 3.35 9.24
CA PRO A 115 -22.17 2.18 9.62
C PRO A 115 -22.99 0.89 9.48
N CYS A 116 -22.36 -0.16 9.01
CA CYS A 116 -22.89 -1.52 9.01
C CYS A 116 -21.83 -2.48 9.56
N PHE A 117 -22.27 -3.64 10.06
CA PHE A 117 -21.37 -4.62 10.63
C PHE A 117 -21.83 -6.06 10.39
N THR A 118 -20.89 -6.98 10.53
CA THR A 118 -21.15 -8.42 10.64
C THR A 118 -20.22 -9.04 11.67
N ARG A 119 -20.55 -10.23 12.15
CA ARG A 119 -19.65 -11.01 13.03
C ARG A 119 -18.47 -11.52 12.20
N LEU A 120 -17.28 -11.52 12.81
CA LEU A 120 -16.07 -12.05 12.15
C LEU A 120 -16.11 -13.57 12.04
N ILE A 121 -16.81 -14.27 12.95
CA ILE A 121 -17.04 -15.71 12.88
C ILE A 121 -18.54 -15.94 12.76
N THR A 122 -18.99 -16.44 11.61
CA THR A 122 -20.41 -16.72 11.35
C THR A 122 -20.61 -17.57 10.10
N THR A 123 -21.61 -18.44 10.11
CA THR A 123 -22.04 -19.20 8.92
C THR A 123 -22.90 -18.37 7.96
N THR A 124 -23.39 -17.21 8.41
CA THR A 124 -24.25 -16.29 7.64
C THR A 124 -23.69 -14.86 7.70
N PRO A 125 -22.63 -14.56 6.93
CA PRO A 125 -21.93 -13.28 6.97
C PRO A 125 -22.72 -12.16 6.27
N ASN A 126 -23.82 -11.71 6.89
CA ASN A 126 -24.64 -10.61 6.39
C ASN A 126 -24.26 -9.31 7.10
N PHE A 127 -23.89 -8.29 6.34
CA PHE A 127 -23.75 -6.94 6.87
C PHE A 127 -25.14 -6.35 7.15
N ILE A 128 -25.32 -5.84 8.37
CA ILE A 128 -26.55 -5.19 8.82
C ILE A 128 -26.24 -3.75 9.26
N HIS A 129 -27.18 -2.83 9.01
CA HIS A 129 -27.04 -1.44 9.45
C HIS A 129 -27.00 -1.34 10.98
N LEU A 130 -26.06 -0.54 11.47
CA LEU A 130 -26.06 -0.11 12.85
C LEU A 130 -27.13 0.99 12.99
N ARG A 131 -28.13 0.73 13.83
CA ARG A 131 -29.24 1.66 14.06
C ARG A 131 -28.86 2.76 15.04
N ASN A 132 -29.60 3.87 15.00
CA ASN A 132 -29.51 4.98 15.94
C ASN A 132 -28.13 5.66 15.99
N ILE A 133 -27.45 5.69 14.85
CA ILE A 133 -26.23 6.47 14.61
C ILE A 133 -26.37 7.16 13.25
N PHE A 134 -26.13 8.47 13.23
CA PHE A 134 -26.36 9.31 12.04
C PHE A 134 -25.21 10.30 11.84
N PRO A 135 -24.00 9.82 11.48
CA PRO A 135 -22.87 10.71 11.23
C PRO A 135 -23.14 11.58 10.00
N THR A 136 -22.86 12.87 10.09
CA THR A 136 -23.00 13.82 8.98
C THR A 136 -21.82 13.75 8.00
N GLU A 137 -20.67 13.26 8.45
CA GLU A 137 -19.50 12.96 7.63
C GLU A 137 -18.93 11.57 7.89
N CYS A 138 -18.01 11.09 7.04
CA CYS A 138 -17.43 9.75 7.18
C CYS A 138 -16.59 9.66 8.47
N PRO A 139 -17.03 8.94 9.51
CA PRO A 139 -16.40 8.99 10.82
C PRO A 139 -15.04 8.29 10.79
N LYS A 140 -14.10 8.78 11.60
CA LYS A 140 -12.93 8.00 12.04
C LYS A 140 -13.42 6.94 13.03
N ILE A 141 -12.76 5.79 13.00
CA ILE A 141 -13.15 4.62 13.79
C ILE A 141 -11.95 4.16 14.60
N ALA A 142 -12.15 3.94 15.90
CA ALA A 142 -11.12 3.44 16.79
C ALA A 142 -11.68 2.40 17.77
N ASN A 143 -10.89 1.37 18.05
CA ASN A 143 -11.14 0.48 19.18
C ASN A 143 -10.77 1.23 20.47
N TYR A 144 -11.58 1.09 21.50
CA TYR A 144 -11.37 1.76 22.78
C TYR A 144 -11.89 0.90 23.93
N HIS A 145 -11.17 0.90 25.06
CA HIS A 145 -11.64 0.24 26.26
C HIS A 145 -12.10 1.30 27.26
N ASP A 146 -13.37 1.28 27.63
CA ASP A 146 -13.96 2.32 28.49
C ASP A 146 -13.66 2.09 30.00
N GLY A 147 -12.86 1.08 30.33
CA GLY A 147 -12.53 0.64 31.68
C GLY A 147 -13.41 -0.51 32.18
N GLU A 148 -14.57 -0.73 31.55
CA GLU A 148 -15.47 -1.85 31.85
C GLU A 148 -15.61 -2.79 30.65
N ARG A 149 -15.67 -2.24 29.43
CA ARG A 149 -16.00 -2.97 28.19
C ARG A 149 -15.20 -2.42 27.01
N ASP A 150 -15.02 -3.29 26.02
CA ASP A 150 -14.54 -2.89 24.70
C ASP A 150 -15.67 -2.21 23.92
N CYS A 151 -15.35 -1.07 23.33
CA CYS A 151 -16.26 -0.32 22.48
C CYS A 151 -15.55 0.19 21.21
N LEU A 152 -16.38 0.45 20.21
CA LEU A 152 -15.97 1.11 18.99
C LEU A 152 -16.39 2.57 19.07
N LEU A 153 -15.43 3.47 18.86
CA LEU A 153 -15.69 4.90 18.79
C LEU A 153 -15.85 5.34 17.35
N PHE A 154 -16.87 6.16 17.10
CA PHE A 154 -17.06 6.90 15.85
C PHE A 154 -16.95 8.39 16.17
N TYR A 155 -16.04 9.07 15.50
CA TYR A 155 -15.78 10.49 15.75
C TYR A 155 -15.35 11.19 14.48
N SER A 156 -15.51 12.50 14.43
CA SER A 156 -15.10 13.33 13.31
C SER A 156 -14.67 14.70 13.82
N ASP A 157 -14.11 15.52 12.94
CA ASP A 157 -13.59 16.82 13.36
C ASP A 157 -14.74 17.76 13.77
N ASN A 158 -15.96 17.51 13.27
CA ASN A 158 -17.13 18.37 13.43
C ASN A 158 -18.26 17.77 14.29
N GLU A 159 -18.11 16.53 14.78
CA GLU A 159 -19.16 15.84 15.53
C GLU A 159 -18.65 15.22 16.84
N HIS A 160 -19.55 15.12 17.81
CA HIS A 160 -19.27 14.45 19.08
C HIS A 160 -19.10 12.93 18.90
N ILE A 161 -18.39 12.33 19.85
CA ILE A 161 -18.06 10.91 19.83
C ILE A 161 -19.32 10.06 20.03
N TYR A 162 -19.50 9.05 19.18
CA TYR A 162 -20.40 7.93 19.44
C TYR A 162 -19.59 6.73 19.94
N SER A 163 -20.13 5.99 20.92
CA SER A 163 -19.56 4.72 21.38
C SER A 163 -20.54 3.57 21.18
N TRP A 164 -20.05 2.40 20.80
CA TRP A 164 -20.87 1.19 20.69
C TRP A 164 -20.12 -0.05 21.18
N ASN A 165 -20.75 -0.85 22.05
CA ASN A 165 -20.15 -2.03 22.69
C ASN A 165 -20.73 -3.37 22.18
N ALA A 166 -21.51 -3.34 21.10
CA ALA A 166 -22.25 -4.48 20.55
C ALA A 166 -23.33 -5.15 21.42
N GLN A 167 -23.58 -4.64 22.63
CA GLN A 167 -24.63 -5.15 23.53
C GLN A 167 -25.83 -4.20 23.60
N THR A 168 -25.59 -2.90 23.47
CA THR A 168 -26.62 -1.86 23.50
C THR A 168 -26.66 -1.09 22.17
N GLU A 169 -27.63 -0.20 22.04
CA GLU A 169 -27.62 0.78 20.96
C GLU A 169 -26.42 1.75 21.11
N PRO A 170 -25.92 2.35 20.01
CA PRO A 170 -24.88 3.37 20.06
C PRO A 170 -25.30 4.55 20.94
N ILE A 171 -24.33 5.11 21.68
CA ILE A 171 -24.54 6.25 22.58
C ILE A 171 -23.71 7.42 22.05
N GLN A 172 -24.34 8.59 21.89
CA GLN A 172 -23.65 9.84 21.60
C GLN A 172 -23.24 10.55 22.88
N HIS A 173 -21.98 10.98 22.98
CA HIS A 173 -21.44 11.67 24.15
C HIS A 173 -21.33 13.17 23.90
N SER A 174 -22.44 13.88 24.04
CA SER A 174 -22.55 15.31 23.69
C SER A 174 -21.69 16.26 24.54
N SER A 175 -21.21 15.81 25.71
CA SER A 175 -20.29 16.59 26.55
C SER A 175 -18.83 16.51 26.10
N THR A 176 -18.47 15.51 25.28
CA THR A 176 -17.08 15.28 24.85
C THR A 176 -16.60 16.41 23.94
N PRO A 177 -15.32 16.83 24.05
CA PRO A 177 -14.76 17.78 23.11
C PRO A 177 -14.71 17.18 21.69
N LEU A 178 -14.78 18.04 20.68
CA LEU A 178 -14.49 17.63 19.31
C LEU A 178 -13.01 17.29 19.18
N ILE A 179 -12.72 16.09 18.66
CA ILE A 179 -11.37 15.57 18.54
C ILE A 179 -11.04 15.23 17.08
N HIS A 180 -9.81 15.59 16.67
CA HIS A 180 -9.27 15.21 15.39
C HIS A 180 -8.68 13.81 15.43
N ASP A 181 -7.93 13.47 16.46
CA ASP A 181 -7.37 12.13 16.65
C ASP A 181 -7.07 11.88 18.13
N PHE A 182 -6.95 10.63 18.52
CA PHE A 182 -6.58 10.27 19.88
C PHE A 182 -5.79 8.97 19.94
N CYS A 183 -5.10 8.76 21.05
CA CYS A 183 -4.37 7.54 21.33
C CYS A 183 -4.30 7.31 22.84
N GLU A 184 -4.33 6.05 23.27
CA GLU A 184 -4.04 5.67 24.65
C GLU A 184 -2.52 5.52 24.83
N PHE A 185 -1.98 6.14 25.86
CA PHE A 185 -0.55 6.13 26.16
C PHE A 185 -0.28 6.20 27.66
N ASN A 186 0.40 5.19 28.21
CA ASN A 186 0.71 5.07 29.65
C ASN A 186 -0.51 5.26 30.56
N ASP A 187 -1.61 4.56 30.27
CA ASP A 187 -2.89 4.64 30.99
C ASP A 187 -3.54 6.04 30.98
N GLU A 188 -3.08 6.95 30.11
CA GLU A 188 -3.68 8.25 29.85
C GLU A 188 -4.26 8.30 28.43
N VAL A 189 -5.37 9.00 28.25
CA VAL A 189 -5.89 9.32 26.92
C VAL A 189 -5.27 10.62 26.46
N VAL A 190 -4.69 10.59 25.26
CA VAL A 190 -4.11 11.77 24.60
C VAL A 190 -4.92 12.07 23.35
N ALA A 191 -5.46 13.28 23.25
CA ALA A 191 -6.27 13.69 22.11
C ALA A 191 -5.77 15.01 21.49
N VAL A 192 -5.97 15.13 20.18
CA VAL A 192 -5.80 16.37 19.41
C VAL A 192 -7.18 17.03 19.29
N PRO A 193 -7.44 18.19 19.90
CA PRO A 193 -8.70 18.90 19.72
C PRO A 193 -8.89 19.37 18.27
N SER A 194 -10.09 19.25 17.70
CA SER A 194 -10.34 19.59 16.28
C SER A 194 -10.04 21.05 15.92
N GLY A 195 -10.35 21.98 16.83
CA GLY A 195 -10.12 23.42 16.63
C GLY A 195 -8.70 23.91 16.96
N GLU A 196 -7.92 23.09 17.68
CA GLU A 196 -6.57 23.47 18.16
C GLU A 196 -5.55 22.39 17.79
N ARG A 197 -5.37 22.15 16.50
CA ARG A 197 -4.51 21.06 16.01
C ARG A 197 -3.01 21.25 16.24
N LEU A 198 -2.62 22.25 17.04
CA LEU A 198 -1.26 22.46 17.55
C LEU A 198 -1.11 22.02 19.02
N SER A 199 -2.19 21.61 19.69
CA SER A 199 -2.16 21.18 21.09
C SER A 199 -2.52 19.71 21.25
N LEU A 200 -2.00 19.12 22.32
CA LEU A 200 -2.41 17.82 22.85
C LEU A 200 -3.08 18.06 24.20
N ARG A 201 -4.25 17.46 24.39
CA ARG A 201 -4.93 17.36 25.68
C ARG A 201 -4.73 15.95 26.22
N ILE A 202 -4.29 15.86 27.46
CA ILE A 202 -3.99 14.59 28.13
C ILE A 202 -4.79 14.52 29.41
N GLU A 203 -5.57 13.47 29.59
CA GLU A 203 -6.26 13.16 30.85
C GLU A 203 -6.22 11.67 31.19
N LYS A 204 -6.24 11.38 32.49
CA LYS A 204 -6.31 10.01 33.03
C LYS A 204 -7.70 9.40 32.99
N ILE A 205 -8.72 10.23 32.84
CA ILE A 205 -10.11 9.77 32.83
C ILE A 205 -10.47 9.25 31.44
N ASN A 206 -11.45 8.34 31.43
CA ASN A 206 -12.03 7.80 30.22
C ASN A 206 -12.48 8.94 29.27
N LEU A 207 -12.13 8.83 27.99
CA LEU A 207 -12.43 9.81 26.95
C LEU A 207 -13.93 10.18 26.88
N LEU A 208 -14.80 9.21 27.10
CA LEU A 208 -16.26 9.37 27.06
C LEU A 208 -16.80 10.21 28.22
N GLN A 209 -16.02 10.40 29.28
CA GLN A 209 -16.35 11.24 30.43
C GLN A 209 -15.74 12.64 30.33
N TRP A 210 -14.98 12.94 29.28
CA TRP A 210 -14.40 14.26 29.09
C TRP A 210 -15.50 15.30 28.91
N SER A 211 -15.28 16.48 29.48
CA SER A 211 -16.06 17.66 29.17
C SER A 211 -15.33 18.54 28.15
N ALA A 212 -16.06 19.37 27.42
CA ALA A 212 -15.47 20.35 26.51
C ALA A 212 -14.39 21.21 27.22
N THR A 213 -14.64 21.56 28.48
CA THR A 213 -13.66 22.25 29.33
C THR A 213 -12.65 21.25 29.92
N PRO A 214 -11.34 21.53 29.82
CA PRO A 214 -10.32 20.70 30.46
C PRO A 214 -10.50 20.64 31.98
N SER A 215 -10.31 19.45 32.56
CA SER A 215 -10.34 19.29 34.02
C SER A 215 -9.11 19.93 34.66
N ASN A 216 -9.16 20.25 35.96
CA ASN A 216 -8.01 20.82 36.68
C ASN A 216 -6.76 19.92 36.66
N ASN A 217 -6.92 18.63 36.40
CA ASN A 217 -5.86 17.64 36.34
C ASN A 217 -5.40 17.34 34.89
N SER A 218 -6.02 17.99 33.90
CA SER A 218 -5.62 17.85 32.50
C SER A 218 -4.25 18.50 32.25
N LYS A 219 -3.47 17.90 31.36
CA LYS A 219 -2.24 18.50 30.85
C LYS A 219 -2.48 18.94 29.41
N ILE A 220 -2.04 20.16 29.09
CA ILE A 220 -2.09 20.69 27.73
C ILE A 220 -0.64 20.92 27.27
N ILE A 221 -0.29 20.31 26.14
CA ILE A 221 1.02 20.49 25.52
C ILE A 221 0.82 21.18 24.19
N VAL A 222 1.36 22.39 24.06
CA VAL A 222 1.34 23.16 22.82
C VAL A 222 2.61 22.86 22.05
N LEU A 223 2.46 22.37 20.82
CA LEU A 223 3.54 22.01 19.91
C LEU A 223 3.72 23.08 18.83
N ASP A 224 3.63 24.37 19.16
CA ASP A 224 3.77 25.43 18.16
C ASP A 224 5.19 25.45 17.56
N SER A 225 5.29 25.19 16.25
CA SER A 225 6.56 25.15 15.50
C SER A 225 6.29 25.11 14.00
N GLU A 226 7.35 25.29 13.20
CA GLU A 226 7.36 25.17 11.74
C GLU A 226 6.88 23.82 11.17
N ARG A 227 6.66 22.81 12.01
CA ARG A 227 6.22 21.46 11.62
C ARG A 227 4.72 21.36 11.28
N GLY A 228 3.94 22.42 11.49
CA GLY A 228 2.51 22.49 11.13
C GLY A 228 1.57 21.70 12.04
N TYR A 229 0.34 21.44 11.61
CA TYR A 229 -0.70 20.82 12.42
C TYR A 229 -0.43 19.34 12.69
N ILE A 230 -0.93 18.84 13.82
CA ILE A 230 -0.96 17.42 14.19
C ILE A 230 -2.10 16.77 13.40
N ASN A 231 -1.76 15.72 12.66
CA ASN A 231 -2.69 14.99 11.79
C ASN A 231 -2.93 13.55 12.25
N LYS A 232 -2.00 12.96 13.01
CA LYS A 232 -2.16 11.61 13.54
C LYS A 232 -1.31 11.38 14.78
N LEU A 233 -1.84 10.60 15.73
CA LEU A 233 -1.15 10.10 16.91
C LEU A 233 -0.88 8.60 16.76
N LEU A 234 0.32 8.19 17.16
CA LEU A 234 0.73 6.78 17.20
C LEU A 234 1.48 6.52 18.51
N ALA A 235 1.11 5.47 19.24
CA ALA A 235 1.88 5.00 20.39
C ALA A 235 2.53 3.66 20.09
N PHE A 236 3.85 3.57 20.27
CA PHE A 236 4.60 2.32 20.20
C PHE A 236 5.97 2.46 20.89
N ASN A 237 6.56 1.33 21.31
CA ASN A 237 7.85 1.27 22.00
C ASN A 237 7.96 2.19 23.24
N GLY A 238 6.86 2.47 23.93
CA GLY A 238 6.85 3.35 25.12
C GLY A 238 6.96 4.84 24.80
N TYR A 239 6.72 5.26 23.55
CA TYR A 239 6.68 6.66 23.14
C TYR A 239 5.37 6.98 22.41
N LEU A 240 4.96 8.24 22.51
CA LEU A 240 3.90 8.83 21.71
C LEU A 240 4.52 9.63 20.56
N PHE A 241 4.00 9.43 19.36
CA PHE A 241 4.43 10.12 18.15
C PHE A 241 3.28 10.95 17.58
N ALA A 242 3.50 12.25 17.45
CA ALA A 242 2.63 13.17 16.75
C ALA A 242 3.15 13.37 15.32
N VAL A 243 2.41 12.83 14.35
CA VAL A 243 2.66 13.00 12.91
C VAL A 243 2.03 14.33 12.48
N ARG A 244 2.87 15.25 12.01
CA ARG A 244 2.49 16.63 11.66
C ARG A 244 2.65 16.89 10.17
N ASP A 245 2.21 18.05 9.69
CA ASP A 245 2.30 18.41 8.26
C ASP A 245 3.71 18.29 7.67
N PHE A 246 4.73 18.70 8.44
CA PHE A 246 6.13 18.79 8.00
C PHE A 246 7.12 18.17 9.00
N GLY A 247 6.65 17.31 9.91
CA GLY A 247 7.56 16.68 10.87
C GLY A 247 6.92 15.64 11.76
N ILE A 248 7.76 14.96 12.53
CA ILE A 248 7.33 13.97 13.53
C ILE A 248 7.90 14.40 14.88
N THR A 249 7.01 14.57 15.85
CA THR A 249 7.37 14.92 17.23
C THR A 249 7.16 13.69 18.11
N ARG A 250 8.15 13.39 18.95
CA ARG A 250 8.14 12.27 19.90
C ARG A 250 7.99 12.83 21.31
N LEU A 251 7.09 12.24 22.08
CA LEU A 251 6.89 12.48 23.49
C LEU A 251 7.24 11.21 24.27
N ASP A 252 8.00 11.36 25.36
CA ASP A 252 8.30 10.26 26.28
C ASP A 252 7.17 10.03 27.29
N GLY A 253 7.35 9.11 28.24
CA GLY A 253 6.34 8.80 29.26
C GLY A 253 6.05 9.93 30.26
N ASN A 254 6.92 10.94 30.34
CA ASN A 254 6.68 12.17 31.10
C ASN A 254 6.19 13.32 30.20
N PHE A 255 5.92 13.01 28.93
CA PHE A 255 5.57 13.93 27.87
C PHE A 255 6.63 15.00 27.57
N SER A 256 7.90 14.68 27.81
CA SER A 256 9.01 15.52 27.35
C SER A 256 9.06 15.48 25.83
N VAL A 257 9.10 16.67 25.23
CA VAL A 257 9.01 16.84 23.77
C VAL A 257 10.39 16.73 23.13
N SER A 258 10.48 15.97 22.04
CA SER A 258 11.66 15.88 21.19
C SER A 258 11.25 15.77 19.72
N HIS A 259 12.03 16.37 18.83
CA HIS A 259 11.71 16.36 17.40
C HIS A 259 12.58 15.34 16.67
N LEU A 260 11.95 14.39 15.98
CA LEU A 260 12.65 13.34 15.24
C LEU A 260 12.85 13.69 13.77
N LEU A 261 11.87 14.39 13.19
CA LEU A 261 11.89 14.78 11.79
C LEU A 261 11.44 16.24 11.65
N CYS A 262 12.19 17.01 10.88
CA CYS A 262 11.74 18.25 10.26
C CYS A 262 11.84 18.03 8.75
N SER A 263 10.80 17.44 8.18
CA SER A 263 10.74 17.16 6.76
C SER A 263 10.42 18.47 6.06
N GLY A 264 11.34 19.02 5.26
CA GLY A 264 11.00 20.14 4.35
C GLY A 264 9.91 19.78 3.32
N SER A 265 9.39 18.55 3.36
CA SER A 265 8.34 18.01 2.50
C SER A 265 7.10 17.62 3.33
N ARG A 266 5.92 17.71 2.70
CA ARG A 266 4.63 17.37 3.32
C ARG A 266 4.56 15.88 3.66
N ILE A 267 4.06 15.56 4.85
CA ILE A 267 3.79 14.20 5.33
C ILE A 267 2.32 13.85 5.09
N TYR A 268 2.04 12.64 4.60
CA TYR A 268 0.67 12.14 4.39
C TYR A 268 0.26 11.24 5.56
N ALA A 269 -0.34 11.81 6.60
CA ALA A 269 -0.55 11.14 7.89
C ALA A 269 -1.40 9.85 7.84
N ASN A 270 -2.34 9.74 6.89
CA ASN A 270 -3.13 8.52 6.67
C ASN A 270 -2.30 7.30 6.23
N THR A 271 -1.06 7.55 5.77
CA THR A 271 -0.10 6.50 5.43
C THR A 271 0.79 6.09 6.61
N ALA A 272 0.73 6.82 7.74
CA ALA A 272 1.56 6.50 8.90
C ALA A 272 1.02 5.24 9.60
N CYS A 273 1.87 4.21 9.68
CA CYS A 273 1.53 2.90 10.21
C CYS A 273 2.66 2.34 11.08
N VAL A 274 2.30 1.67 12.18
CA VAL A 274 3.25 0.95 13.05
C VAL A 274 3.58 -0.40 12.40
N CYS A 275 4.84 -0.57 12.01
CA CYS A 275 5.36 -1.72 11.28
C CYS A 275 6.35 -2.48 12.17
N GLY A 276 5.82 -3.25 13.13
CA GLY A 276 6.64 -3.90 14.16
C GLY A 276 7.17 -2.89 15.17
N ASN A 277 8.49 -2.69 15.21
CA ASN A 277 9.17 -1.79 16.15
C ASN A 277 9.52 -0.40 15.57
N ARG A 278 9.01 -0.06 14.39
CA ARG A 278 9.21 1.24 13.72
C ARG A 278 7.92 1.71 13.06
N GLY A 279 7.78 3.00 12.87
CA GLY A 279 6.74 3.61 12.05
C GLY A 279 7.23 3.83 10.61
N LEU A 280 6.36 3.64 9.64
CA LEU A 280 6.57 4.02 8.24
C LEU A 280 5.53 5.05 7.82
N VAL A 281 5.93 6.02 7.00
CA VAL A 281 5.03 7.06 6.47
C VAL A 281 5.50 7.56 5.10
N LEU A 282 4.55 7.84 4.21
CA LEU A 282 4.82 8.50 2.93
C LEU A 282 4.92 10.02 3.15
N CYS A 283 6.00 10.60 2.63
CA CYS A 283 6.17 12.03 2.45
C CYS A 283 6.15 12.37 0.95
N LYS A 284 6.02 13.66 0.60
CA LYS A 284 5.99 14.12 -0.80
C LYS A 284 7.21 13.65 -1.61
N ASP A 285 8.36 13.49 -0.97
CA ASP A 285 9.61 13.11 -1.61
C ASP A 285 10.00 11.64 -1.45
N GLY A 286 9.25 10.82 -0.71
CA GLY A 286 9.54 9.39 -0.54
C GLY A 286 9.00 8.80 0.75
N ILE A 287 9.30 7.53 1.01
CA ILE A 287 8.90 6.82 2.23
C ILE A 287 9.96 7.05 3.31
N TYR A 288 9.51 7.38 4.53
CA TYR A 288 10.35 7.58 5.69
C TYR A 288 10.04 6.51 6.73
N GLU A 289 11.08 6.06 7.41
CA GLU A 289 10.97 5.29 8.63
C GLU A 289 11.31 6.15 9.84
N PHE A 290 10.65 5.88 10.95
CA PHE A 290 10.94 6.53 12.23
C PHE A 290 10.78 5.56 13.39
N ASN A 291 11.58 5.75 14.42
CA ASN A 291 11.51 4.98 15.65
C ASN A 291 11.74 5.90 16.85
N ASN A 292 12.03 5.33 18.01
CA ASN A 292 12.30 6.09 19.22
C ASN A 292 13.61 6.89 19.18
N ILE A 293 14.50 6.74 18.20
CA ILE A 293 15.82 7.38 18.15
C ILE A 293 15.92 8.37 17.00
N SER A 294 15.47 7.98 15.81
CA SER A 294 15.69 8.72 14.56
C SER A 294 14.52 8.61 13.60
N ALA A 295 14.46 9.54 12.64
CA ALA A 295 13.65 9.42 11.44
C ALA A 295 14.53 9.61 10.21
N GLN A 296 14.42 8.70 9.24
CA GLN A 296 15.23 8.73 8.02
C GLN A 296 14.43 8.32 6.79
N LYS A 297 14.83 8.86 5.64
CA LYS A 297 14.26 8.49 4.36
C LYS A 297 14.76 7.12 3.97
N LEU A 298 13.85 6.21 3.64
CA LEU A 298 14.20 4.92 3.07
C LEU A 298 14.66 5.12 1.62
N ASN A 299 15.70 4.37 1.23
CA ASN A 299 16.20 4.36 -0.13
C ASN A 299 15.32 3.49 -1.04
N VAL A 300 14.00 3.75 -1.04
CA VAL A 300 13.05 3.13 -1.95
C VAL A 300 13.12 3.89 -3.27
N LYS A 301 13.52 3.21 -4.34
CA LYS A 301 13.83 3.83 -5.64
C LYS A 301 12.58 4.23 -6.45
N ILE A 302 11.56 4.79 -5.80
CA ILE A 302 10.24 5.15 -6.38
C ILE A 302 10.05 6.64 -6.65
N ASN A 303 11.05 7.49 -6.41
CA ASN A 303 10.87 8.95 -6.42
C ASN A 303 10.36 9.52 -7.75
N ARG A 304 10.73 8.90 -8.89
CA ARG A 304 10.20 9.28 -10.21
C ARG A 304 8.68 9.12 -10.27
N PHE A 305 8.14 8.04 -9.71
CA PHE A 305 6.70 7.77 -9.69
C PHE A 305 5.93 8.77 -8.82
N LEU A 306 6.57 9.38 -7.81
CA LEU A 306 5.95 10.37 -6.94
C LEU A 306 5.97 11.80 -7.52
N LYS A 307 6.66 12.01 -8.66
CA LYS A 307 6.83 13.34 -9.25
C LYS A 307 5.53 13.80 -9.92
N GLY A 308 5.09 15.01 -9.56
CA GLY A 308 3.93 15.66 -10.19
C GLY A 308 2.56 15.13 -9.73
N VAL A 309 2.51 14.29 -8.70
CA VAL A 309 1.27 13.74 -8.14
C VAL A 309 1.06 14.18 -6.69
N SER A 310 -0.21 14.28 -6.28
CA SER A 310 -0.61 14.56 -4.90
C SER A 310 -1.10 13.27 -4.25
N ASN A 311 -0.62 12.99 -3.04
CA ASN A 311 -0.92 11.78 -2.28
C ASN A 311 -1.77 12.06 -1.03
N GLN A 312 -2.62 13.09 -1.07
CA GLN A 312 -3.50 13.46 0.06
C GLN A 312 -4.48 12.34 0.45
N ASN A 313 -4.89 11.51 -0.52
CA ASN A 313 -5.80 10.37 -0.31
C ASN A 313 -5.04 9.04 -0.14
N ALA A 314 -3.72 9.07 0.00
CA ALA A 314 -2.95 7.85 0.21
C ALA A 314 -3.25 7.25 1.58
N VAL A 315 -3.37 5.93 1.65
CA VAL A 315 -3.66 5.17 2.86
C VAL A 315 -2.71 3.99 2.97
N ALA A 316 -2.41 3.57 4.20
CA ALA A 316 -1.55 2.43 4.42
C ALA A 316 -2.04 1.50 5.53
N ALA A 317 -1.62 0.24 5.43
CA ALA A 317 -1.79 -0.76 6.46
C ALA A 317 -0.57 -1.69 6.51
N TYR A 318 -0.38 -2.38 7.64
CA TYR A 318 0.74 -3.28 7.84
C TYR A 318 0.26 -4.68 8.21
N ARG A 319 0.73 -5.69 7.48
CA ARG A 319 0.39 -7.10 7.72
C ARG A 319 1.54 -7.99 7.27
N ASN A 320 1.87 -9.00 8.07
CA ASN A 320 2.83 -10.06 7.74
C ASN A 320 4.18 -9.55 7.21
N GLY A 321 4.76 -8.54 7.86
CA GLY A 321 6.06 -7.99 7.44
C GLY A 321 5.98 -6.98 6.30
N ILE A 322 4.80 -6.80 5.69
CA ILE A 322 4.61 -5.97 4.50
C ILE A 322 3.83 -4.69 4.86
N TYR A 323 4.40 -3.56 4.47
CA TYR A 323 3.76 -2.26 4.46
C TYR A 323 3.05 -2.05 3.11
N TYR A 324 1.72 -2.07 3.16
CA TYR A 324 0.84 -1.87 2.02
C TYR A 324 0.46 -0.40 1.93
N LEU A 325 0.84 0.27 0.85
CA LEU A 325 0.61 1.68 0.62
C LEU A 325 -0.19 1.89 -0.65
N ALA A 326 -1.48 2.22 -0.51
CA ALA A 326 -2.30 2.68 -1.62
C ALA A 326 -2.01 4.16 -1.85
N CYS A 327 -1.61 4.52 -3.07
CA CYS A 327 -1.21 5.88 -3.41
C CYS A 327 -1.38 6.15 -4.90
N ARG A 328 -1.18 7.41 -5.27
CA ARG A 328 -1.10 7.88 -6.64
C ARG A 328 0.35 7.88 -7.11
N LEU A 329 0.60 7.21 -8.22
CA LEU A 329 1.88 7.13 -8.92
C LEU A 329 1.74 7.59 -10.38
N ASN A 330 2.76 8.26 -10.89
CA ASN A 330 2.90 8.64 -12.28
C ASN A 330 3.90 7.70 -12.98
N PHE A 331 3.42 6.82 -13.86
CA PHE A 331 4.25 5.86 -14.58
C PHE A 331 4.93 6.43 -15.83
N ASP A 332 4.52 7.63 -16.29
CA ASP A 332 5.11 8.35 -17.44
C ASP A 332 5.17 7.52 -18.75
N ASP A 333 4.19 6.63 -18.96
CA ASP A 333 4.17 5.70 -20.11
C ASP A 333 2.98 5.91 -21.06
N ASN A 334 2.17 6.95 -20.84
CA ASN A 334 0.95 7.27 -21.59
C ASN A 334 -0.09 6.13 -21.65
N GLN A 335 0.07 5.07 -20.84
CA GLN A 335 -0.89 3.98 -20.76
C GLN A 335 -1.92 4.27 -19.67
N GLN A 336 -3.15 3.78 -19.88
CA GLN A 336 -4.18 3.73 -18.85
C GLN A 336 -4.41 2.26 -18.47
N VAL A 337 -4.17 1.93 -17.21
CA VAL A 337 -4.33 0.57 -16.67
C VAL A 337 -5.43 0.59 -15.61
N GLY A 338 -6.43 -0.29 -15.76
CA GLY A 338 -7.53 -0.43 -14.80
C GLY A 338 -8.28 0.88 -14.54
N CYS A 339 -8.33 1.31 -13.28
CA CYS A 339 -9.02 2.52 -12.83
C CYS A 339 -8.57 3.82 -13.52
N GLU A 340 -7.38 3.86 -14.14
CA GLU A 340 -6.83 5.06 -14.79
C GLU A 340 -7.63 5.53 -16.01
N SER A 341 -8.52 4.68 -16.53
CA SER A 341 -9.46 5.02 -17.60
C SER A 341 -10.61 5.91 -17.12
N GLY A 342 -10.84 5.99 -15.81
CA GLY A 342 -11.89 6.80 -15.19
C GLY A 342 -11.35 7.87 -14.25
N ASN A 343 -12.23 8.41 -13.39
CA ASN A 343 -11.82 9.26 -12.29
C ASN A 343 -11.29 8.41 -11.15
N TYR A 344 -10.08 8.73 -10.68
CA TYR A 344 -9.43 8.00 -9.60
C TYR A 344 -8.72 8.93 -8.61
N VAL A 345 -8.59 8.49 -7.35
CA VAL A 345 -7.80 9.21 -6.33
C VAL A 345 -6.45 8.57 -6.11
N ASN A 346 -6.38 7.24 -6.13
CA ASN A 346 -5.18 6.43 -6.13
C ASN A 346 -5.20 5.51 -7.36
N ASN A 347 -4.04 5.06 -7.83
CA ASN A 347 -3.95 4.14 -8.98
C ASN A 347 -3.00 2.97 -8.72
N ALA A 348 -2.36 2.93 -7.55
CA ALA A 348 -1.37 1.93 -7.24
C ALA A 348 -1.40 1.48 -5.78
N LEU A 349 -0.98 0.24 -5.56
CA LEU A 349 -0.68 -0.34 -4.27
C LEU A 349 0.78 -0.79 -4.25
N ILE A 350 1.60 -0.15 -3.42
CA ILE A 350 2.98 -0.56 -3.17
C ILE A 350 2.98 -1.59 -2.04
N CYS A 351 3.58 -2.74 -2.27
CA CYS A 351 3.81 -3.76 -1.25
C CYS A 351 5.29 -3.73 -0.88
N PHE A 352 5.63 -3.10 0.24
CA PHE A 352 7.01 -2.96 0.71
C PHE A 352 7.29 -3.95 1.84
N ASP A 353 8.13 -4.95 1.57
CA ASP A 353 8.61 -5.89 2.58
C ASP A 353 9.64 -5.19 3.46
N THR A 354 9.29 -5.06 4.73
CA THR A 354 10.10 -4.33 5.71
C THR A 354 11.37 -5.10 6.10
N GLN A 355 11.42 -6.42 5.94
CA GLN A 355 12.61 -7.22 6.28
C GLN A 355 13.64 -7.19 5.15
N THR A 356 13.18 -7.37 3.91
CA THR A 356 14.07 -7.46 2.73
C THR A 356 14.32 -6.12 2.06
N ASN A 357 13.52 -5.09 2.39
CA ASN A 357 13.45 -3.79 1.69
C ASN A 357 13.10 -3.91 0.20
N GLN A 358 12.58 -5.06 -0.23
CA GLN A 358 12.06 -5.24 -1.58
C GLN A 358 10.64 -4.73 -1.68
N TYR A 359 10.23 -4.37 -2.89
CA TYR A 359 8.85 -3.95 -3.14
C TYR A 359 8.36 -4.35 -4.51
N SER A 360 7.04 -4.50 -4.60
CA SER A 360 6.29 -4.64 -5.84
C SER A 360 5.21 -3.57 -5.92
N ILE A 361 4.75 -3.29 -7.13
CA ILE A 361 3.71 -2.30 -7.40
C ILE A 361 2.56 -2.99 -8.13
N CYS A 362 1.36 -2.92 -7.57
CA CYS A 362 0.14 -3.25 -8.30
C CYS A 362 -0.46 -1.95 -8.85
N ARG A 363 -0.71 -1.89 -10.16
CA ARG A 363 -1.23 -0.71 -10.88
C ARG A 363 -2.64 -0.99 -11.39
N GLY A 364 -3.47 0.05 -11.39
CA GLY A 364 -4.83 0.05 -11.92
C GLY A 364 -5.89 -0.14 -10.85
N LEU A 365 -5.53 0.07 -9.59
CA LEU A 365 -6.40 -0.05 -8.41
C LEU A 365 -6.65 1.32 -7.78
N ASP A 366 -7.92 1.69 -7.59
CA ASP A 366 -8.29 2.90 -6.84
C ASP A 366 -8.74 2.55 -5.42
N ILE A 367 -7.78 2.22 -4.56
CA ILE A 367 -8.02 1.90 -3.15
C ILE A 367 -8.12 3.19 -2.35
N ILE A 368 -9.19 3.32 -1.55
CA ILE A 368 -9.46 4.51 -0.71
C ILE A 368 -9.29 4.25 0.79
N HIS A 369 -9.35 2.99 1.22
CA HIS A 369 -9.16 2.61 2.61
C HIS A 369 -8.55 1.21 2.71
N LEU A 370 -7.67 1.00 3.68
CA LEU A 370 -7.06 -0.28 3.99
C LEU A 370 -7.31 -0.62 5.47
N CYS A 371 -7.61 -1.88 5.76
CA CYS A 371 -7.78 -2.38 7.12
C CYS A 371 -7.20 -3.79 7.23
N THR A 372 -6.64 -4.13 8.38
CA THR A 372 -6.21 -5.50 8.67
C THR A 372 -7.16 -6.14 9.67
N ILE A 373 -7.38 -7.44 9.50
CA ILE A 373 -8.08 -8.29 10.47
C ILE A 373 -7.06 -9.27 11.01
N GLN A 374 -6.97 -9.35 12.33
CA GLN A 374 -6.09 -10.29 13.04
C GLN A 374 -6.89 -11.07 14.08
N TYR A 375 -7.21 -12.30 13.73
CA TYR A 375 -7.94 -13.27 14.53
C TYR A 375 -7.37 -14.66 14.29
N ASN A 376 -7.54 -15.58 15.25
CA ASN A 376 -6.90 -16.90 15.20
C ASN A 376 -7.20 -17.66 13.90
N SER A 377 -8.45 -17.66 13.43
CA SER A 377 -8.86 -18.28 12.17
C SER A 377 -8.87 -17.34 10.96
N ALA A 378 -8.55 -16.05 11.12
CA ALA A 378 -8.58 -15.07 10.05
C ALA A 378 -7.49 -14.00 10.20
N ASP A 379 -6.51 -14.05 9.30
CA ASP A 379 -5.56 -12.98 9.07
C ASP A 379 -5.77 -12.45 7.65
N LYS A 380 -6.27 -11.22 7.51
CA LYS A 380 -6.70 -10.65 6.21
C LYS A 380 -6.28 -9.19 6.08
N LEU A 381 -5.95 -8.78 4.86
CA LEU A 381 -5.87 -7.36 4.47
C LEU A 381 -7.11 -7.06 3.62
N LEU A 382 -7.88 -6.07 4.05
CA LEU A 382 -9.11 -5.63 3.39
C LEU A 382 -8.92 -4.25 2.77
N ALA A 383 -9.66 -4.00 1.69
CA ALA A 383 -9.66 -2.74 0.97
C ALA A 383 -11.08 -2.28 0.60
N CYS A 384 -11.30 -0.96 0.71
CA CYS A 384 -12.38 -0.27 0.01
C CYS A 384 -11.83 0.34 -1.28
N PHE A 385 -12.67 0.39 -2.31
CA PHE A 385 -12.32 0.93 -3.61
C PHE A 385 -13.23 2.09 -3.99
N ASN A 386 -12.81 2.87 -4.95
CA ASN A 386 -13.64 3.82 -5.67
C ASN A 386 -13.95 3.29 -7.09
N GLY A 387 -14.86 3.95 -7.80
CA GLY A 387 -15.22 3.58 -9.17
C GLY A 387 -15.96 2.23 -9.26
N GLU A 388 -15.54 1.35 -10.17
CA GLU A 388 -16.26 0.10 -10.50
C GLU A 388 -16.42 -0.85 -9.30
N HIS A 389 -15.49 -0.85 -8.35
CA HIS A 389 -15.47 -1.78 -7.23
C HIS A 389 -15.91 -1.16 -5.91
N SER A 390 -16.51 0.03 -5.94
CA SER A 390 -16.92 0.76 -4.74
C SER A 390 -17.95 0.01 -3.90
N SER A 391 -18.78 -0.83 -4.50
CA SER A 391 -19.78 -1.63 -3.81
C SER A 391 -19.27 -2.93 -3.20
N LYS A 392 -17.95 -3.16 -3.22
CA LYS A 392 -17.32 -4.38 -2.72
C LYS A 392 -16.32 -4.06 -1.61
N ILE A 393 -16.23 -4.98 -0.65
CA ILE A 393 -15.08 -5.06 0.25
C ILE A 393 -14.15 -6.14 -0.32
N GLY A 394 -12.94 -5.73 -0.71
CA GLY A 394 -11.95 -6.64 -1.25
C GLY A 394 -11.07 -7.23 -0.17
N GLN A 395 -10.74 -8.51 -0.26
CA GLN A 395 -9.66 -9.14 0.49
C GLN A 395 -8.46 -9.38 -0.43
N LEU A 396 -7.25 -9.14 0.08
CA LEU A 396 -6.01 -9.33 -0.67
C LEU A 396 -5.80 -10.81 -1.04
N THR A 397 -5.43 -11.06 -2.29
CA THR A 397 -5.02 -12.36 -2.84
C THR A 397 -3.64 -12.28 -3.49
N THR A 398 -3.09 -13.43 -3.88
CA THR A 398 -1.80 -13.54 -4.60
C THR A 398 -1.94 -14.16 -5.99
N ASP A 399 -3.13 -14.06 -6.59
CA ASP A 399 -3.44 -14.66 -7.90
C ASP A 399 -3.41 -13.63 -9.05
N GLY A 400 -3.05 -12.38 -8.77
CA GLY A 400 -2.93 -11.30 -9.75
C GLY A 400 -4.25 -10.84 -10.38
N LYS A 401 -5.40 -11.21 -9.80
CA LYS A 401 -6.73 -10.82 -10.27
C LYS A 401 -7.32 -9.69 -9.45
N ILE A 402 -8.07 -8.81 -10.10
CA ILE A 402 -8.93 -7.84 -9.43
C ILE A 402 -10.37 -8.27 -9.69
N PHE A 403 -11.05 -8.81 -8.67
CA PHE A 403 -12.42 -9.30 -8.72
C PHE A 403 -12.72 -10.19 -9.95
N ASN A 404 -11.86 -11.19 -10.18
CA ASN A 404 -11.85 -12.13 -11.32
C ASN A 404 -11.27 -11.61 -12.64
N THR A 405 -10.88 -10.34 -12.73
CA THR A 405 -10.25 -9.78 -13.94
C THR A 405 -8.73 -9.81 -13.82
N SER A 406 -8.09 -10.60 -14.69
CA SER A 406 -6.64 -10.67 -14.82
C SER A 406 -6.05 -9.32 -15.23
N GLN A 407 -5.03 -8.87 -14.51
CA GLN A 407 -4.35 -7.61 -14.82
C GLN A 407 -3.23 -7.81 -15.83
N THR A 408 -3.00 -6.76 -16.62
CA THR A 408 -1.81 -6.67 -17.48
C THR A 408 -0.59 -6.50 -16.60
N LYS A 409 0.37 -7.42 -16.75
CA LYS A 409 1.64 -7.46 -16.02
C LYS A 409 2.71 -6.93 -16.93
N PHE A 410 3.52 -6.00 -16.42
CA PHE A 410 4.54 -5.32 -17.22
C PHE A 410 5.85 -5.21 -16.47
N TRP A 411 6.94 -5.45 -17.19
CA TRP A 411 8.31 -5.27 -16.71
C TRP A 411 9.15 -4.69 -17.83
N SER A 412 10.02 -3.73 -17.52
CA SER A 412 10.96 -3.15 -18.47
C SER A 412 12.35 -3.00 -17.87
N SER A 413 13.35 -3.42 -18.62
CA SER A 413 14.76 -3.15 -18.35
C SER A 413 15.05 -1.65 -18.55
N PRO A 414 16.19 -1.14 -18.04
CA PRO A 414 16.66 0.18 -18.40
C PRO A 414 17.08 0.19 -19.87
N PHE A 415 17.04 1.36 -20.51
CA PHE A 415 17.49 1.54 -21.88
C PHE A 415 18.97 1.94 -21.90
N THR A 416 19.89 1.01 -22.12
CA THR A 416 21.33 1.24 -21.79
C THR A 416 22.25 0.79 -22.90
N ASP A 417 23.49 1.30 -22.88
CA ASP A 417 24.56 0.90 -23.80
C ASP A 417 25.28 -0.39 -23.37
N LEU A 418 24.81 -1.03 -22.31
CA LEU A 418 25.33 -2.25 -21.68
C LEU A 418 26.79 -2.11 -21.21
N GLY A 419 27.24 -0.88 -20.93
CA GLY A 419 28.62 -0.54 -20.57
C GLY A 419 29.55 -0.34 -21.77
N TYR A 420 29.02 -0.32 -23.00
CA TYR A 420 29.79 -0.24 -24.24
C TYR A 420 29.35 0.94 -25.13
N SER A 421 29.56 2.17 -24.67
CA SER A 421 29.15 3.41 -25.35
C SER A 421 29.73 3.59 -26.77
N ASN A 422 30.92 3.04 -27.02
CA ASN A 422 31.62 3.13 -28.31
C ASN A 422 31.33 1.96 -29.27
N LYS A 423 30.41 1.05 -28.93
CA LYS A 423 30.06 -0.13 -29.73
C LYS A 423 28.58 -0.14 -30.09
N ILE A 424 28.27 -0.68 -31.27
CA ILE A 424 26.93 -1.08 -31.66
C ILE A 424 26.69 -2.50 -31.15
N LYS A 425 25.57 -2.69 -30.44
CA LYS A 425 25.09 -3.97 -29.97
C LYS A 425 24.17 -4.57 -31.02
N TYR A 426 24.49 -5.76 -31.50
CA TYR A 426 23.61 -6.57 -32.32
C TYR A 426 23.08 -7.75 -31.50
N VAL A 427 21.83 -7.65 -31.06
CA VAL A 427 21.15 -8.67 -30.26
C VAL A 427 20.81 -9.85 -31.18
N LYS A 428 21.51 -10.97 -30.98
CA LYS A 428 21.35 -12.18 -31.78
C LYS A 428 20.13 -12.97 -31.34
N GLU A 429 20.08 -13.28 -30.05
CA GLU A 429 19.17 -14.24 -29.46
C GLU A 429 18.86 -13.83 -28.03
N ILE A 430 17.63 -14.11 -27.62
CA ILE A 430 17.22 -14.14 -26.23
C ILE A 430 16.77 -15.55 -25.89
N SER A 431 17.13 -16.03 -24.71
CA SER A 431 16.61 -17.26 -24.15
C SER A 431 15.94 -17.01 -22.80
N LEU A 432 14.77 -17.60 -22.58
CA LEU A 432 14.06 -17.49 -21.30
C LEU A 432 13.13 -18.70 -21.09
N LEU A 433 12.82 -18.99 -19.83
CA LEU A 433 11.76 -19.91 -19.45
C LEU A 433 10.48 -19.11 -19.19
N SER A 434 9.38 -19.47 -19.85
CA SER A 434 8.06 -18.89 -19.59
C SER A 434 7.01 -19.98 -19.51
N LEU A 435 6.40 -20.21 -18.34
CA LEU A 435 5.38 -21.26 -18.19
C LEU A 435 4.03 -20.86 -18.80
N TYR A 436 3.81 -19.57 -19.02
CA TYR A 436 2.59 -18.99 -19.57
C TYR A 436 2.90 -18.08 -20.75
N ASP A 437 1.87 -17.73 -21.53
CA ASP A 437 2.04 -16.87 -22.70
C ASP A 437 2.49 -15.46 -22.29
N ILE A 438 3.53 -14.96 -22.95
CA ILE A 438 4.04 -13.60 -22.78
C ILE A 438 4.31 -12.96 -24.12
N LYS A 439 4.33 -11.63 -24.12
CA LYS A 439 4.87 -10.81 -25.20
C LYS A 439 6.21 -10.23 -24.78
N LEU A 440 7.25 -10.55 -25.53
CA LEU A 440 8.59 -10.00 -25.35
C LEU A 440 8.82 -8.91 -26.41
N LYS A 441 9.22 -7.73 -25.97
CA LYS A 441 9.61 -6.62 -26.85
C LYS A 441 11.07 -6.28 -26.62
N ILE A 442 11.80 -6.12 -27.72
CA ILE A 442 13.18 -5.60 -27.72
C ILE A 442 13.18 -4.33 -28.54
N PHE A 443 13.82 -3.29 -28.02
CA PHE A 443 13.90 -2.00 -28.68
C PHE A 443 15.29 -1.40 -28.58
N SER A 444 15.62 -0.63 -29.61
CA SER A 444 16.82 0.18 -29.75
C SER A 444 16.42 1.60 -30.13
N GLU A 445 17.39 2.49 -30.29
CA GLU A 445 17.12 3.84 -30.77
C GLU A 445 16.68 3.91 -32.25
N ILE A 446 16.82 2.82 -33.01
CA ILE A 446 16.50 2.77 -34.45
C ILE A 446 15.33 1.85 -34.81
N GLU A 447 15.09 0.78 -34.04
CA GLU A 447 14.07 -0.22 -34.34
C GLU A 447 13.54 -0.91 -33.07
N SER A 448 12.34 -1.48 -33.15
CA SER A 448 11.75 -2.35 -32.12
C SER A 448 11.07 -3.56 -32.73
N ARG A 449 11.10 -4.72 -32.06
CA ARG A 449 10.40 -5.94 -32.46
C ARG A 449 9.70 -6.59 -31.28
N GLU A 450 8.54 -7.17 -31.54
CA GLU A 450 7.72 -7.88 -30.57
C GLU A 450 7.65 -9.37 -30.95
N PHE A 451 7.65 -10.24 -29.95
CA PHE A 451 7.64 -11.69 -30.08
C PHE A 451 6.61 -12.28 -29.12
N ASP A 452 5.67 -13.04 -29.66
CA ASP A 452 4.72 -13.81 -28.86
C ASP A 452 5.38 -15.14 -28.47
N ILE A 453 5.61 -15.34 -27.17
CA ILE A 453 6.23 -16.54 -26.62
C ILE A 453 5.14 -17.37 -25.96
N LYS A 454 4.94 -18.59 -26.45
CA LYS A 454 3.98 -19.53 -25.88
C LYS A 454 4.51 -20.18 -24.61
N GLY A 455 3.61 -20.32 -23.63
CA GLY A 455 3.92 -20.96 -22.35
C GLY A 455 4.40 -22.40 -22.53
N SER A 456 5.53 -22.73 -21.92
CA SER A 456 6.09 -24.08 -21.93
C SER A 456 7.03 -24.30 -20.74
N ASN A 457 7.27 -25.56 -20.38
CA ASN A 457 8.23 -25.94 -19.35
C ASN A 457 9.68 -26.06 -19.86
N VAL A 458 9.95 -25.56 -21.07
CA VAL A 458 11.27 -25.59 -21.71
C VAL A 458 11.75 -24.18 -22.03
N ILE A 459 13.06 -23.99 -22.10
CA ILE A 459 13.65 -22.70 -22.45
C ILE A 459 13.31 -22.38 -23.91
N SER A 460 12.64 -21.25 -24.11
CA SER A 460 12.39 -20.68 -25.44
C SER A 460 13.62 -19.91 -25.90
N ARG A 461 14.02 -20.11 -27.16
CA ARG A 461 15.09 -19.35 -27.82
C ARG A 461 14.52 -18.53 -28.96
N VAL A 462 14.66 -17.21 -28.88
CA VAL A 462 14.04 -16.26 -29.80
C VAL A 462 15.15 -15.54 -30.58
N PRO A 463 15.26 -15.75 -31.90
CA PRO A 463 16.19 -14.99 -32.73
C PRO A 463 15.67 -13.54 -32.90
N VAL A 464 16.40 -12.57 -32.36
CA VAL A 464 15.95 -11.17 -32.28
C VAL A 464 16.40 -10.37 -33.51
N ARG A 465 17.71 -10.36 -33.78
CA ARG A 465 18.37 -9.66 -34.89
C ARG A 465 18.07 -8.16 -34.93
N ILE A 466 18.21 -7.48 -33.79
CA ILE A 466 18.10 -6.02 -33.64
C ILE A 466 19.49 -5.43 -33.43
N LYS A 467 19.77 -4.23 -33.99
CA LYS A 467 21.00 -3.48 -33.71
C LYS A 467 20.73 -2.12 -33.09
N GLY A 468 21.65 -1.65 -32.24
CA GLY A 468 21.58 -0.31 -31.66
C GLY A 468 22.76 0.00 -30.73
N LYS A 469 22.98 1.28 -30.46
CA LYS A 469 23.89 1.76 -29.41
C LYS A 469 23.26 1.64 -28.04
N ARG A 470 21.94 1.66 -27.91
CA ARG A 470 21.24 1.37 -26.66
C ARG A 470 20.21 0.28 -26.89
N ILE A 471 20.04 -0.60 -25.91
CA ILE A 471 19.11 -1.71 -25.95
C ILE A 471 18.25 -1.67 -24.71
N GLY A 472 16.95 -1.91 -24.89
CA GLY A 472 15.98 -2.09 -23.84
C GLY A 472 15.04 -3.24 -24.15
N ILE A 473 14.44 -3.79 -23.11
CA ILE A 473 13.58 -4.96 -23.19
C ILE A 473 12.36 -4.72 -22.32
N SER A 474 11.19 -5.14 -22.79
CA SER A 474 10.01 -5.23 -21.95
C SER A 474 9.31 -6.57 -22.11
N ILE A 475 8.73 -7.04 -21.01
CA ILE A 475 7.93 -8.26 -20.91
C ILE A 475 6.51 -7.83 -20.54
N THR A 476 5.53 -8.35 -21.26
CA THR A 476 4.12 -8.13 -20.98
C THR A 476 3.38 -9.46 -20.91
N SER A 477 2.51 -9.61 -19.92
CA SER A 477 1.63 -10.77 -19.81
C SER A 477 0.19 -10.31 -19.50
N THR A 478 -0.76 -10.86 -20.24
CA THR A 478 -2.21 -10.66 -20.02
C THR A 478 -2.89 -11.92 -19.54
N THR A 479 -2.13 -13.01 -19.37
CA THR A 479 -2.65 -14.26 -18.81
C THR A 479 -2.89 -14.10 -17.31
N GLU A 480 -3.75 -14.95 -16.76
CA GLU A 480 -4.03 -15.02 -15.33
C GLU A 480 -2.74 -15.19 -14.52
N LYS A 481 -2.05 -16.31 -14.76
CA LYS A 481 -0.77 -16.65 -14.15
C LYS A 481 0.38 -16.18 -15.02
N ALA A 482 1.53 -15.94 -14.39
CA ALA A 482 2.76 -15.63 -15.08
C ALA A 482 3.95 -16.27 -14.36
N TYR A 483 4.93 -16.70 -15.14
CA TYR A 483 6.19 -17.18 -14.59
C TYR A 483 7.25 -17.00 -15.67
N VAL A 484 8.19 -16.09 -15.43
CA VAL A 484 9.33 -15.85 -16.34
C VAL A 484 10.62 -15.91 -15.56
N SER A 485 11.56 -16.75 -15.99
CA SER A 485 12.87 -16.91 -15.36
C SER A 485 13.96 -17.26 -16.37
N ASN A 486 15.20 -17.40 -15.91
CA ASN A 486 16.36 -17.80 -16.71
C ASN A 486 16.55 -16.93 -17.97
N PHE A 487 16.35 -15.62 -17.82
CA PHE A 487 16.45 -14.69 -18.94
C PHE A 487 17.91 -14.41 -19.29
N LYS A 488 18.27 -14.68 -20.54
CA LYS A 488 19.61 -14.43 -21.10
C LYS A 488 19.52 -13.72 -22.43
N LEU A 489 20.39 -12.75 -22.64
CA LEU A 489 20.55 -12.02 -23.88
C LEU A 489 21.96 -12.23 -24.43
N ILE A 490 22.05 -12.59 -25.71
CA ILE A 490 23.33 -12.73 -26.42
C ILE A 490 23.44 -11.63 -27.45
N ALA A 491 24.47 -10.78 -27.32
CA ALA A 491 24.73 -9.68 -28.24
C ALA A 491 26.17 -9.69 -28.78
N ASN A 492 26.32 -9.34 -30.05
CA ASN A 492 27.61 -9.01 -30.64
C ASN A 492 27.89 -7.52 -30.47
N LEU A 493 29.11 -7.18 -30.06
CA LEU A 493 29.63 -5.82 -30.06
C LEU A 493 30.38 -5.58 -31.36
N ILE A 494 30.00 -4.53 -32.08
CA ILE A 494 30.56 -4.12 -33.35
C ILE A 494 31.15 -2.72 -33.17
N ASP A 495 32.38 -2.52 -33.62
CA ASP A 495 33.04 -1.20 -33.60
C ASP A 495 32.28 -0.17 -34.44
N ASN A 496 32.03 1.02 -33.87
CA ASN A 496 31.37 2.15 -34.56
C ASN A 496 32.10 2.56 -35.86
N GLU A 497 33.40 2.29 -35.99
CA GLU A 497 34.20 2.63 -37.18
C GLU A 497 33.86 1.80 -38.44
N TYR A 498 32.99 0.78 -38.33
CA TYR A 498 32.69 -0.17 -39.42
C TYR A 498 31.22 -0.20 -39.84
N VAL A 499 30.40 0.77 -39.40
CA VAL A 499 28.97 0.86 -39.74
C VAL A 499 28.66 2.09 -40.55
#